data_AF-A0A2V3UI29-F1
#
_entry.id   AF-A0A2V3UI29-F1
#
_cell.length_a   1.000
_cell.length_b   1.000
_cell.length_c   1.000
_cell.angle_alpha   90.00
_cell.angle_beta   90.00
_cell.angle_gamma   90.00
#
_symmetry.space_group_name_H-M   'P 1'
#
loop_
_entity.id
_entity.type
_entity.pdbx_description
1 polymer ?
#
loop_
_entity_poly.entity_id
_entity_poly.type
_entity_poly.pdbx_seq_one_letter_code
_entity_poly.pdbx_strand_id
1 'polypeptide(L)'
;MVSSFLACAGVTIISAAVSLGFSVAAVRTAPAEARGVAQYATSRSAALLIAGLLALAAAPAWLAAIALTMVLVQAGDAAIGARSGSLLKTAGPAATAIFNLAALLWMMSTAST
;
A
#
# COMPACT_ATOMS: atom_id res chain seq x y z
N MET A 1 -16.20 14.94 5.79
CA MET A 1 -16.50 13.49 5.68
C MET A 1 -16.21 12.94 4.28
N VAL A 2 -16.87 13.41 3.21
CA VAL A 2 -16.63 12.88 1.84
C VAL A 2 -15.21 13.17 1.33
N SER A 3 -14.70 14.40 1.53
CA SER A 3 -13.36 14.77 1.03
C SER A 3 -12.23 14.00 1.70
N SER A 4 -12.32 13.76 3.02
CA SER A 4 -11.32 12.99 3.77
C SER A 4 -11.39 11.49 3.43
N PHE A 5 -12.59 10.96 3.18
CA PHE A 5 -12.78 9.61 2.67
C PHE A 5 -12.13 9.41 1.29
N LEU A 6 -12.44 10.28 0.32
CA LEU A 6 -11.87 10.18 -1.03
C LEU A 6 -10.35 10.37 -1.05
N ALA A 7 -9.83 11.26 -0.21
CA ALA A 7 -8.38 11.42 -0.05
C ALA A 7 -7.73 10.14 0.49
N CYS A 8 -8.27 9.54 1.56
CA CYS A 8 -7.76 8.29 2.12
C CYS A 8 -7.86 7.13 1.11
N ALA A 9 -8.98 7.00 0.41
CA ALA A 9 -9.15 5.99 -0.64
C ALA A 9 -8.14 6.17 -1.77
N GLY A 10 -7.99 7.40 -2.26
CA GLY A 10 -7.01 7.72 -3.31
C GLY A 10 -5.59 7.36 -2.91
N VAL A 11 -5.14 7.79 -1.74
CA VAL A 11 -3.78 7.49 -1.25
C VAL A 11 -3.59 5.99 -1.01
N THR A 12 -4.61 5.28 -0.52
CA THR A 12 -4.57 3.83 -0.32
C THR A 12 -4.43 3.08 -1.64
N ILE A 13 -5.20 3.46 -2.67
CA ILE A 13 -5.14 2.87 -4.02
C ILE A 13 -3.77 3.14 -4.65
N ILE A 14 -3.26 4.38 -4.58
CA ILE A 14 -1.94 4.73 -5.08
C ILE A 14 -0.86 3.89 -4.40
N SER A 15 -0.94 3.76 -3.06
CA SER A 15 -0.01 2.95 -2.29
C SER A 15 -0.03 1.48 -2.72
N ALA A 16 -1.22 0.91 -2.93
CA ALA A 16 -1.38 -0.47 -3.39
C ALA A 16 -0.81 -0.66 -4.81
N ALA A 17 -1.01 0.32 -5.70
CA ALA A 17 -0.44 0.31 -7.04
C ALA A 17 1.09 0.39 -7.03
N VAL A 18 1.68 1.21 -6.15
CA VAL A 18 3.14 1.29 -5.96
C VAL A 18 3.70 -0.05 -5.48
N SER A 19 3.08 -0.67 -4.47
CA SER A 19 3.49 -2.00 -3.98
C SER A 19 3.39 -3.07 -5.08
N LEU A 20 2.31 -3.06 -5.86
CA LEU A 20 2.15 -3.95 -7.01
C LEU A 20 3.27 -3.73 -8.04
N GLY A 21 3.60 -2.48 -8.36
CA GLY A 21 4.70 -2.13 -9.27
C GLY A 21 6.04 -2.72 -8.83
N PHE A 22 6.40 -2.58 -7.54
CA PHE A 22 7.63 -3.16 -7.00
C PHE A 22 7.63 -4.69 -7.06
N SER A 23 6.51 -5.34 -6.72
CA SER A 23 6.41 -6.80 -6.78
C SER A 23 6.53 -7.33 -8.22
N VAL A 24 5.92 -6.67 -9.21
CA VAL A 24 6.02 -7.05 -10.63
C VAL A 24 7.46 -6.87 -11.13
N ALA A 25 8.12 -5.77 -10.74
CA ALA A 25 9.53 -5.56 -11.05
C ALA A 25 10.41 -6.65 -10.44
N ALA A 26 10.09 -7.13 -9.23
CA ALA A 26 10.77 -8.26 -8.60
C ALA A 26 10.56 -9.56 -9.38
N VAL A 27 9.36 -9.88 -9.85
CA VAL A 27 9.12 -11.09 -10.68
C VAL A 27 9.96 -11.10 -11.95
N ARG A 28 10.10 -9.92 -12.58
CA ARG A 28 10.86 -9.75 -13.83
C ARG A 28 12.37 -9.90 -13.64
N THR A 29 12.89 -9.50 -12.48
CA THR A 29 14.34 -9.45 -12.20
C THR A 29 14.84 -10.56 -11.28
N ALA A 30 13.95 -11.31 -10.62
CA ALA A 30 14.31 -12.38 -9.71
C ALA A 30 14.94 -13.58 -10.45
N PRO A 31 15.98 -14.21 -9.85
CA PRO A 31 16.51 -15.50 -10.32
C PRO A 31 15.46 -16.61 -10.20
N ALA A 32 15.69 -17.73 -10.90
CA ALA A 32 14.73 -18.81 -11.00
C ALA A 32 14.29 -19.36 -9.63
N GLU A 33 15.24 -19.51 -8.69
CA GLU A 33 14.94 -19.98 -7.33
C GLU A 33 14.09 -19.01 -6.50
N ALA A 34 14.11 -17.71 -6.78
CA ALA A 34 13.38 -16.68 -6.02
C ALA A 34 12.08 -16.21 -6.73
N ARG A 35 11.88 -16.60 -8.00
CA ARG A 35 10.75 -16.12 -8.82
C ARG A 35 9.39 -16.53 -8.24
N GLY A 36 9.28 -17.71 -7.63
CA GLY A 36 8.04 -18.15 -6.96
C GLY A 36 7.62 -17.21 -5.82
N VAL A 37 8.58 -16.81 -4.97
CA VAL A 37 8.32 -15.87 -3.87
C VAL A 37 7.86 -14.51 -4.41
N ALA A 38 8.50 -14.02 -5.47
CA ALA A 38 8.10 -12.77 -6.12
C ALA A 38 6.68 -12.85 -6.70
N GLN A 39 6.28 -13.98 -7.30
CA GLN A 39 4.93 -14.18 -7.83
C GLN A 39 3.88 -14.18 -6.72
N TYR A 40 4.16 -14.82 -5.59
CA TYR A 40 3.26 -14.77 -4.41
C TYR A 40 3.12 -13.35 -3.88
N ALA A 41 4.21 -12.57 -3.82
CA ALA A 41 4.14 -11.16 -3.44
C ALA A 41 3.26 -10.36 -4.42
N THR A 42 3.42 -10.56 -5.73
CA THR A 42 2.59 -9.91 -6.74
C THR A 42 1.11 -10.27 -6.63
N SER A 43 0.77 -11.53 -6.40
CA SER A 43 -0.61 -11.94 -6.20
C SER A 43 -1.26 -11.24 -5.00
N ARG A 44 -0.52 -11.07 -3.89
CA ARG A 44 -1.03 -10.38 -2.69
C ARG A 44 -1.20 -8.88 -2.93
N SER A 45 -0.21 -8.23 -3.55
CA SER A 45 -0.31 -6.80 -3.88
C SER A 45 -1.45 -6.52 -4.87
N ALA A 46 -1.71 -7.43 -5.81
CA ALA A 46 -2.85 -7.32 -6.73
C ALA A 46 -4.19 -7.41 -5.99
N ALA A 47 -4.32 -8.37 -5.05
CA ALA A 47 -5.50 -8.48 -4.22
C ALA A 47 -5.72 -7.22 -3.35
N LEU A 48 -4.65 -6.64 -2.80
CA LEU A 48 -4.73 -5.38 -2.03
C LEU A 48 -5.16 -4.20 -2.89
N LEU A 49 -4.69 -4.11 -4.14
CA LEU A 49 -5.15 -3.08 -5.08
C LEU A 49 -6.64 -3.21 -5.38
N ILE A 50 -7.12 -4.43 -5.64
CA ILE A 50 -8.55 -4.69 -5.84
C ILE A 50 -9.35 -4.32 -4.59
N ALA A 51 -8.88 -4.71 -3.40
CA ALA A 51 -9.54 -4.37 -2.13
C ALA A 51 -9.61 -2.85 -1.90
N GLY A 52 -8.56 -2.12 -2.28
CA GLY A 52 -8.54 -0.65 -2.25
C GLY A 52 -9.52 -0.01 -3.23
N LEU A 53 -9.66 -0.55 -4.44
CA LEU A 53 -10.66 -0.08 -5.41
C LEU A 53 -12.10 -0.34 -4.92
N LEU A 54 -12.35 -1.52 -4.37
CA LEU A 54 -13.66 -1.87 -3.79
C LEU A 54 -14.00 -1.01 -2.57
N ALA A 55 -12.99 -0.49 -1.86
CA ALA A 55 -13.21 0.40 -0.72
C ALA A 55 -13.93 1.70 -1.10
N LEU A 56 -13.87 2.14 -2.36
CA LEU A 56 -14.60 3.33 -2.83
C LEU A 56 -16.13 3.19 -2.73
N ALA A 57 -16.64 1.96 -2.80
CA ALA A 57 -18.06 1.65 -2.68
C ALA A 57 -18.42 1.06 -1.29
N ALA A 58 -17.45 0.97 -0.39
CA ALA A 58 -17.61 0.30 0.91
C ALA A 58 -17.82 1.31 2.05
N ALA A 59 -18.12 0.78 3.24
CA ALA A 59 -18.22 1.57 4.46
C ALA A 59 -16.83 2.14 4.88
N PRO A 60 -16.78 3.30 5.56
CA PRO A 60 -15.53 3.91 6.03
C PRO A 60 -14.64 2.97 6.87
N ALA A 61 -15.24 2.06 7.64
CA ALA A 61 -14.51 1.06 8.42
C ALA A 61 -13.71 0.08 7.53
N TRP A 62 -14.26 -0.28 6.37
CA TRP A 62 -13.55 -1.13 5.40
C TRP A 62 -12.34 -0.39 4.82
N LEU A 63 -12.53 0.87 4.41
CA LEU A 63 -11.43 1.70 3.93
C LEU A 63 -10.34 1.87 4.99
N ALA A 64 -10.71 2.09 6.26
CA ALA A 64 -9.75 2.19 7.36
C ALA A 64 -8.92 0.91 7.53
N ALA A 65 -9.54 -0.26 7.44
CA ALA A 65 -8.84 -1.54 7.52
C ALA A 65 -7.84 -1.74 6.37
N ILE A 66 -8.24 -1.43 5.13
CA ILE A 66 -7.35 -1.54 3.96
C ILE A 66 -6.23 -0.50 4.01
N ALA A 67 -6.52 0.74 4.41
CA ALA A 67 -5.53 1.80 4.56
C ALA A 67 -4.47 1.41 5.60
N LEU A 68 -4.88 0.91 6.77
CA LEU A 68 -3.96 0.42 7.80
C LEU A 68 -3.13 -0.75 7.30
N THR A 69 -3.76 -1.72 6.63
CA THR A 69 -3.05 -2.85 6.01
C THR A 69 -1.97 -2.35 5.05
N MET A 70 -2.30 -1.37 4.21
CA MET A 70 -1.35 -0.78 3.29
C MET A 70 -0.22 -0.02 4.00
N VAL A 71 -0.48 0.67 5.10
CA VAL A 71 0.60 1.30 5.90
C VAL A 71 1.58 0.24 6.39
N LEU A 72 1.09 -0.89 6.90
CA LEU A 72 1.93 -2.00 7.36
C LEU A 72 2.75 -2.63 6.23
N VAL A 73 2.13 -2.88 5.08
CA VAL A 73 2.81 -3.42 3.88
C VAL A 73 3.96 -2.49 3.47
N GLN A 74 3.69 -1.19 3.40
CA GLN A 74 4.69 -0.22 2.94
C GLN A 74 5.82 -0.01 3.96
N ALA A 75 5.52 -0.10 5.27
CA ALA A 75 6.55 -0.12 6.30
C ALA A 75 7.46 -1.36 6.14
N GLY A 76 6.87 -2.52 5.82
CA GLY A 76 7.62 -3.73 5.47
C GLY A 76 8.48 -3.54 4.21
N ASP A 77 7.90 -3.02 3.14
CA ASP A 77 8.60 -2.74 1.88
C ASP A 77 9.77 -1.76 2.09
N ALA A 78 9.57 -0.72 2.90
CA ALA A 78 10.64 0.23 3.26
C ALA A 78 11.76 -0.44 4.06
N ALA A 79 11.43 -1.32 5.01
CA ALA A 79 12.43 -2.07 5.78
C ALA A 79 13.23 -3.03 4.90
N ILE A 80 12.58 -3.70 3.94
CA ILE A 80 13.24 -4.54 2.94
C ILE A 80 14.13 -3.70 2.02
N GLY A 81 13.63 -2.55 1.56
CA GLY A 81 14.38 -1.57 0.78
C GLY A 81 15.67 -1.13 1.47
N ALA A 82 15.58 -0.81 2.76
CA ALA A 82 16.71 -0.37 3.57
C ALA A 82 17.78 -1.47 3.66
N ARG A 83 17.37 -2.72 3.88
CA ARG A 83 18.27 -3.89 3.89
C ARG A 83 18.93 -4.15 2.53
N SER A 84 18.29 -3.77 1.43
CA SER A 84 18.83 -3.94 0.08
C SER A 84 19.79 -2.82 -0.34
N GLY A 85 19.98 -1.78 0.47
CA GLY A 85 20.83 -0.62 0.15
C GLY A 85 20.26 0.30 -0.94
N SER A 86 19.01 0.08 -1.38
CA SER A 86 18.38 0.87 -2.43
C SER A 86 17.55 2.00 -1.84
N LEU A 87 18.02 3.24 -2.04
CA LEU A 87 17.30 4.44 -1.58
C LEU A 87 15.89 4.53 -2.18
N LEU A 88 15.73 4.22 -3.46
CA LEU A 88 14.41 4.27 -4.11
C LEU A 88 13.41 3.26 -3.51
N LYS A 89 13.87 2.03 -3.24
CA LYS A 89 13.04 0.97 -2.62
C LYS A 89 12.77 1.23 -1.14
N THR A 90 13.50 2.16 -0.51
CA THR A 90 13.28 2.57 0.88
C THR A 90 12.37 3.79 0.95
N ALA A 91 12.77 4.87 0.26
CA ALA A 91 12.12 6.17 0.33
C ALA A 91 10.73 6.18 -0.31
N GLY A 92 10.54 5.44 -1.41
CA GLY A 92 9.24 5.32 -2.07
C GLY A 92 8.18 4.75 -1.12
N PRO A 93 8.34 3.49 -0.65
CA PRO A 93 7.41 2.88 0.30
C PRO A 93 7.28 3.65 1.62
N ALA A 94 8.37 4.22 2.16
CA ALA A 94 8.31 5.02 3.37
C ALA A 94 7.45 6.28 3.21
N ALA A 95 7.61 7.00 2.10
CA ALA A 95 6.82 8.20 1.81
C ALA A 95 5.34 7.84 1.67
N THR A 96 5.02 6.82 0.88
CA THR A 96 3.64 6.39 0.68
C THR A 96 3.01 5.86 1.98
N ALA A 97 3.78 5.23 2.88
CA ALA A 97 3.30 4.83 4.22
C ALA A 97 2.91 6.03 5.08
N ILE A 98 3.76 7.07 5.09
CA ILE A 98 3.51 8.32 5.84
C ILE A 98 2.27 9.02 5.31
N PHE A 99 2.16 9.20 3.99
CA PHE A 99 1.01 9.85 3.38
C PHE A 99 -0.28 9.06 3.62
N ASN A 100 -0.23 7.73 3.53
CA ASN A 100 -1.42 6.90 3.74
C ASN A 100 -1.87 6.93 5.21
N LEU A 101 -0.91 6.89 6.15
CA LEU A 101 -1.21 7.05 7.57
C LEU A 101 -1.82 8.42 7.88
N ALA A 102 -1.25 9.50 7.33
CA ALA A 102 -1.80 10.84 7.51
C ALA A 102 -3.23 10.95 6.98
N ALA A 103 -3.50 10.39 5.79
CA ALA A 103 -4.84 10.39 5.20
C ALA A 103 -5.83 9.55 6.02
N LEU A 104 -5.40 8.40 6.55
CA LEU A 104 -6.20 7.57 7.44
C LEU A 104 -6.56 8.31 8.73
N LEU A 105 -5.58 8.92 9.40
CA LEU A 105 -5.80 9.66 10.64
C LEU A 105 -6.75 10.86 10.43
N TRP A 106 -6.62 11.55 9.29
CA TRP A 106 -7.53 12.64 8.93
C TRP A 106 -8.97 12.16 8.65
N MET A 107 -9.12 11.02 7.99
CA MET A 107 -10.44 10.41 7.81
C MET A 107 -11.06 10.03 9.15
N MET A 108 -10.29 9.40 10.05
CA MET A 108 -10.78 8.99 11.37
C MET A 108 -11.16 10.18 12.26
N SER A 109 -10.36 11.26 12.26
CA SER A 109 -10.66 12.44 13.08
C SER A 109 -11.91 13.20 12.64
N THR A 110 -12.25 13.14 11.35
CA THR A 110 -13.46 13.74 10.77
C THR A 110 -14.68 12.82 10.81
N ALA A 111 -14.50 11.56 11.20
CA ALA A 111 -15.60 10.61 11.42
C ALA A 111 -16.09 10.61 12.88
N SER A 112 -15.25 11.09 13.82
CA SER A 112 -15.57 11.24 15.25
C SER A 112 -16.23 12.57 15.63
N THR A 113 -16.42 13.47 14.65
CA THR A 113 -17.08 14.78 14.77
C THR A 113 -18.38 14.78 14.00
#